data_AF-A0AAD6L910-F1
#
_entry.id   AF-A0AAD6L910-F1
#
_cell.length_a   1.000
_cell.length_b   1.000
_cell.length_c   1.000
_cell.angle_alpha   90.00
_cell.angle_beta   90.00
_cell.angle_gamma   90.00
#
_symmetry.space_group_name_H-M   'P 1'
#
loop_
_entity.id
_entity.type
_entity.pdbx_description
1 polymer ?
#
loop_
_entity_poly.entity_id
_entity_poly.type
_entity_poly.pdbx_seq_one_letter_code
_entity_poly.pdbx_strand_id
1 'polypeptide(L)'
;MFYRWDYIQEGGKLYKDMNRLIAFYKGLTTWARWVNRNVDPSKTKVFFQDVSPTHYVGGDWNEPSKSCAAETQPFFGTRYPAGTPLAWAVVNKEFILVLRVPAGNNERCDSSIVNLDPFGNEIAMK
;
A
#
# COMPACT_ATOMS: atom_id res chain seq x y z
N MET A 1 -5.06 23.97 14.13
CA MET A 1 -6.04 22.91 14.49
C MET A 1 -5.30 21.59 14.34
N PHE A 2 -5.20 20.76 15.39
CA PHE A 2 -4.49 19.47 15.32
C PHE A 2 -5.51 18.34 15.28
N TYR A 3 -5.38 17.44 14.32
CA TYR A 3 -6.23 16.26 14.20
C TYR A 3 -5.59 15.11 14.98
N ARG A 4 -6.41 14.20 15.53
CA ARG A 4 -5.90 13.01 16.24
C ARG A 4 -4.98 12.14 15.38
N TRP A 5 -5.15 12.21 14.06
CA TRP A 5 -4.34 11.52 13.05
C TRP A 5 -2.92 12.08 12.89
N ASP A 6 -2.61 13.22 13.52
CA ASP A 6 -1.26 13.79 13.51
C ASP A 6 -0.32 13.05 14.48
N TYR A 7 -0.84 12.25 15.41
CA TYR A 7 -0.03 11.63 16.46
C TYR A 7 0.11 10.11 16.30
N ILE A 8 1.34 9.61 16.47
CA ILE A 8 1.70 8.20 16.48
C ILE A 8 2.35 7.86 17.81
N GLN A 9 1.97 6.74 18.43
CA GLN A 9 2.55 6.30 19.69
C GLN A 9 3.38 5.03 19.51
N GLU A 10 4.61 5.04 20.02
CA GLU A 10 5.49 3.87 20.06
C GLU A 10 6.16 3.79 21.43
N GLY A 11 6.05 2.63 22.10
CA GLY A 11 6.73 2.39 23.38
C GLY A 11 6.39 3.38 24.49
N GLY A 12 5.14 3.87 24.53
CA GLY A 12 4.72 4.89 25.51
C GLY A 12 5.06 6.33 25.11
N LYS A 13 5.81 6.55 24.03
CA LYS A 13 6.17 7.88 23.54
C LYS A 13 5.27 8.33 22.40
N LEU A 14 4.77 9.55 22.49
CA LEU A 14 3.93 10.17 21.47
C LEU A 14 4.77 11.01 20.50
N TYR A 15 4.55 10.85 19.20
CA TYR A 15 5.21 11.55 18.10
C TYR A 15 4.17 12.29 17.29
N LYS A 16 4.36 13.60 17.05
CA LYS A 16 3.41 14.46 16.33
C LYS A 16 3.61 14.52 14.81
N ASP A 17 4.73 14.02 14.32
CA ASP A 17 5.04 13.99 12.89
C ASP A 17 6.12 12.94 12.64
N MET A 18 5.80 11.69 12.97
CA MET A 18 6.68 10.59 12.61
C MET A 18 6.63 10.43 11.09
N ASN A 19 7.79 10.26 10.46
CA ASN A 19 7.85 9.92 9.03
C ASN A 19 6.92 8.72 8.76
N ARG A 20 5.96 8.92 7.84
CA ARG A 20 4.89 7.95 7.58
C ARG A 20 5.40 6.60 7.10
N LEU A 21 6.51 6.57 6.35
CA LEU A 21 7.14 5.31 5.90
C LEU A 21 7.80 4.59 7.08
N ILE A 22 8.43 5.31 8.01
CA ILE A 22 8.99 4.73 9.24
C ILE A 22 7.85 4.19 10.14
N ALA A 23 6.77 4.94 10.28
CA ALA A 23 5.60 4.52 11.04
C ALA A 23 4.95 3.27 10.44
N PHE A 24 4.79 3.26 9.11
CA PHE A 24 4.26 2.12 8.37
C PHE A 24 5.14 0.89 8.52
N TYR A 25 6.46 1.05 8.38
CA TYR A 25 7.45 -0.01 8.63
C TYR A 25 7.28 -0.61 10.03
N LYS A 26 7.29 0.21 11.08
CA LYS A 26 7.15 -0.25 12.47
C LYS A 26 5.82 -0.96 12.73
N GLY A 27 4.73 -0.42 12.20
CA GLY A 27 3.40 -1.02 12.30
C GLY A 27 3.33 -2.39 11.64
N LEU A 28 3.84 -2.48 10.40
CA LEU A 28 3.83 -3.72 9.62
C LEU A 28 4.72 -4.81 10.24
N THR A 29 5.92 -4.44 10.72
CA THR A 29 6.79 -5.36 11.46
C THR A 29 6.10 -5.92 12.71
N THR A 30 5.37 -5.05 13.44
CA THR A 30 4.65 -5.44 14.66
C THR A 30 3.53 -6.42 14.34
N TRP A 31 2.74 -6.13 13.31
CA TRP A 31 1.67 -7.01 12.83
C TRP A 31 2.22 -8.36 12.35
N ALA A 32 3.26 -8.38 11.52
CA ALA A 32 3.85 -9.62 11.00
C ALA A 32 4.38 -10.53 12.14
N ARG A 33 5.01 -9.93 13.16
CA ARG A 33 5.45 -10.66 14.36
C ARG A 33 4.28 -11.22 15.17
N TRP A 34 3.18 -10.49 15.25
CA TRP A 34 1.97 -10.97 15.90
C TRP A 34 1.37 -12.16 15.13
N VAL A 35 1.27 -12.06 13.80
CA VAL A 35 0.76 -13.14 12.95
C VAL A 35 1.59 -14.41 13.15
N ASN A 36 2.91 -14.32 13.06
CA ASN A 36 3.81 -15.45 13.26
C ASN A 36 3.66 -16.14 14.62
N ARG A 37 3.25 -15.41 15.67
CA ARG A 37 3.11 -15.94 17.03
C ARG A 37 1.73 -16.52 17.32
N ASN A 38 0.70 -16.02 16.63
CA ASN A 38 -0.68 -16.25 17.04
C ASN A 38 -1.56 -16.94 15.99
N VAL A 39 -1.10 -17.02 14.73
CA VAL A 39 -1.86 -17.63 13.65
C VAL A 39 -1.34 -19.03 13.35
N ASP A 40 -2.24 -20.01 13.39
CA ASP A 40 -1.99 -21.38 12.94
C ASP A 40 -2.25 -21.48 11.41
N PRO A 41 -1.20 -21.58 10.57
CA PRO A 41 -1.37 -21.58 9.12
C PRO A 41 -2.08 -22.85 8.60
N SER A 42 -2.18 -23.91 9.40
CA SER A 42 -2.93 -25.12 9.01
C SER A 42 -4.45 -24.91 9.08
N LYS A 43 -4.90 -23.90 9.84
CA LYS A 43 -6.32 -23.60 10.09
C LYS A 43 -6.76 -22.26 9.52
N THR A 44 -5.83 -21.32 9.37
CA THR A 44 -6.16 -19.93 9.02
C THR A 44 -5.26 -19.44 7.89
N LYS A 45 -5.90 -18.90 6.84
CA LYS A 45 -5.21 -18.21 5.75
C LYS A 45 -5.12 -16.72 6.06
N VAL A 46 -3.94 -16.15 5.88
CA VAL A 46 -3.69 -14.71 6.04
C VAL A 46 -3.69 -14.06 4.67
N PHE A 47 -4.31 -12.89 4.59
CA PHE A 47 -4.29 -12.05 3.39
C PHE A 47 -3.84 -10.66 3.77
N PHE A 48 -3.11 -10.02 2.86
CA PHE A 48 -2.74 -8.62 2.98
C PHE A 48 -3.10 -7.88 1.70
N GLN A 49 -3.73 -6.73 1.87
CA GLN A 49 -3.96 -5.79 0.79
C GLN A 49 -2.75 -4.87 0.72
N ASP A 50 -2.12 -4.83 -0.44
CA ASP A 50 -0.94 -4.01 -0.65
C ASP A 50 -1.28 -2.51 -0.72
N VAL A 51 -0.26 -1.69 -0.94
CA VAL A 51 -0.36 -0.25 -1.05
C VAL A 51 -1.07 0.11 -2.35
N SER A 52 -2.34 0.50 -2.25
CA SER A 52 -3.07 1.11 -3.35
C SER A 52 -2.51 2.52 -3.62
N PRO A 53 -2.07 2.83 -4.86
CA PRO A 53 -1.52 4.13 -5.22
C PRO A 53 -2.58 5.24 -5.17
N THR A 54 -2.11 6.48 -4.99
CA THR A 54 -2.94 7.68 -5.04
C THR A 54 -2.67 8.47 -6.33
N HIS A 55 -3.71 9.02 -6.96
CA HIS A 55 -3.63 9.70 -8.27
C HIS A 55 -4.05 11.17 -8.20
N TYR A 56 -3.44 11.98 -7.34
CA TYR A 56 -3.89 13.38 -7.16
C TYR A 56 -3.40 14.34 -8.24
N VAL A 57 -2.25 14.07 -8.85
CA VAL A 57 -1.54 15.02 -9.71
C VAL A 57 -1.38 14.46 -11.11
N GLY A 58 -1.88 15.18 -12.12
CA GLY A 58 -1.85 14.72 -13.51
C GLY A 58 -0.45 14.50 -14.09
N GLY A 59 0.57 15.08 -13.46
CA GLY A 59 1.97 14.80 -13.78
C GLY A 59 2.31 13.31 -13.70
N ASP A 60 1.65 12.55 -12.82
CA ASP A 60 1.86 11.11 -12.64
C ASP A 60 1.48 10.29 -13.89
N TRP A 61 0.62 10.85 -14.77
CA TRP A 61 0.21 10.26 -16.04
C TRP A 61 0.49 11.15 -17.26
N ASN A 62 1.48 12.06 -17.16
CA ASN A 62 1.91 12.98 -18.22
C ASN A 62 0.87 14.04 -18.65
N GLU A 63 -0.08 14.40 -17.79
CA GLU A 63 -1.08 15.44 -18.03
C GLU A 63 -1.05 16.48 -16.89
N PRO A 64 0.02 17.28 -16.74
CA PRO A 64 0.31 18.06 -15.54
C PRO A 64 -0.73 19.14 -15.19
N SER A 65 -1.57 19.54 -16.14
CA SER A 65 -2.66 20.51 -15.91
C SER A 65 -3.93 19.88 -15.33
N LYS A 66 -3.95 18.56 -15.09
CA LYS A 66 -5.14 17.82 -14.64
C LYS A 66 -4.99 17.26 -13.23
N SER A 67 -6.13 16.83 -12.70
CA SER A 67 -6.28 16.00 -11.49
C SER A 67 -7.24 14.85 -11.78
N CYS A 68 -7.30 13.85 -10.89
CA CYS A 68 -8.17 12.69 -11.08
C CYS A 68 -9.67 13.00 -11.05
N ALA A 69 -10.07 14.19 -10.57
CA ALA A 69 -11.48 14.51 -10.39
C ALA A 69 -12.30 14.53 -11.70
N ALA A 70 -11.63 14.78 -12.84
CA ALA A 70 -12.26 14.84 -14.16
C ALA A 70 -12.00 13.59 -15.01
N GLU A 71 -11.25 12.64 -14.48
CA GLU A 71 -10.85 11.43 -15.19
C GLU A 71 -11.87 10.32 -14.93
N THR A 72 -12.23 9.60 -16.00
CA THR A 72 -13.31 8.60 -15.98
C THR A 72 -12.90 7.29 -16.65
N GLN A 73 -11.65 7.22 -17.09
CA GLN A 73 -11.10 6.11 -17.85
C GLN A 73 -9.71 5.75 -17.30
N PRO A 74 -9.33 4.47 -17.39
CA PRO A 74 -8.02 4.04 -16.93
C PRO A 74 -6.87 4.59 -17.80
N PHE A 75 -5.66 4.51 -17.28
CA PHE A 75 -4.45 4.80 -18.05
C PHE A 75 -4.16 3.65 -19.02
N PHE A 76 -4.26 3.88 -20.34
CA PHE A 76 -4.09 2.84 -21.36
C PHE A 76 -2.63 2.56 -21.76
N GLY A 77 -1.66 2.70 -20.86
CA GLY A 77 -0.25 2.38 -21.12
C GLY A 77 0.20 1.08 -20.47
N THR A 78 1.29 0.50 -20.97
CA THR A 78 1.89 -0.73 -20.43
C THR A 78 2.53 -0.54 -19.05
N ARG A 79 2.91 0.69 -18.71
CA ARG A 79 3.51 1.04 -17.43
C ARG A 79 3.07 2.43 -17.00
N TYR A 80 2.59 2.54 -15.77
CA TYR A 80 2.25 3.84 -15.21
C TYR A 80 3.51 4.71 -15.00
N PRO A 81 3.52 5.98 -15.46
CA PRO A 81 4.74 6.80 -15.47
C PRO A 81 5.30 7.15 -14.09
N ALA A 82 4.45 7.30 -13.06
CA ALA A 82 4.88 7.68 -11.71
C ALA A 82 5.75 6.62 -11.00
N GLY A 83 5.80 5.41 -11.54
CA GLY A 83 6.55 4.31 -10.96
C GLY A 83 5.91 3.74 -9.70
N THR A 84 6.70 2.94 -8.97
CA THR A 84 6.20 2.18 -7.83
C THR A 84 6.18 3.04 -6.55
N PRO A 85 5.09 3.03 -5.76
CA PRO A 85 5.01 3.78 -4.51
C PRO A 85 6.12 3.40 -3.52
N LEU A 86 6.66 4.37 -2.79
CA LEU A 86 7.71 4.10 -1.79
C LEU A 86 7.26 3.15 -0.67
N ALA A 87 5.97 3.14 -0.33
CA ALA A 87 5.42 2.24 0.67
C ALA A 87 5.46 0.77 0.20
N TRP A 88 5.44 0.50 -1.12
CA TRP A 88 5.65 -0.85 -1.67
C TRP A 88 7.03 -1.42 -1.28
N ALA A 89 8.07 -0.57 -1.24
CA ALA A 89 9.40 -1.00 -0.81
C ALA A 89 9.41 -1.46 0.66
N VAL A 90 8.57 -0.84 1.51
CA VAL A 90 8.38 -1.24 2.91
C VAL A 90 7.67 -2.59 2.99
N VAL A 91 6.59 -2.79 2.22
CA VAL A 91 5.85 -4.05 2.18
C VAL A 91 6.76 -5.20 1.73
N ASN A 92 7.45 -5.06 0.59
CA ASN A 92 8.34 -6.12 0.09
C ASN A 92 9.40 -6.52 1.09
N LYS A 93 10.02 -5.53 1.75
CA LYS A 93 11.05 -5.80 2.75
C LYS A 93 10.49 -6.63 3.91
N GLU A 94 9.31 -6.31 4.42
CA GLU A 94 8.76 -6.97 5.61
C GLU A 94 8.07 -8.31 5.29
N PHE A 95 7.37 -8.40 4.14
CA PHE A 95 6.75 -9.64 3.69
C PHE A 95 7.78 -10.73 3.42
N ILE A 96 8.91 -10.37 2.79
CA ILE A 96 9.96 -11.33 2.46
C ILE A 96 10.80 -11.70 3.68
N LEU A 97 11.08 -10.75 4.59
CA LEU A 97 12.05 -10.96 5.67
C LEU A 97 11.45 -11.36 7.01
N VAL A 98 10.20 -10.97 7.29
CA VAL A 98 9.63 -11.07 8.64
C VAL A 98 8.43 -11.99 8.70
N LEU A 99 7.55 -11.99 7.71
CA LEU A 99 6.36 -12.83 7.70
C LEU A 99 6.72 -14.27 7.28
N ARG A 100 6.54 -15.22 8.19
CA ARG A 100 6.85 -16.65 7.94
C ARG A 100 5.61 -17.45 7.55
N VAL A 101 4.43 -16.93 7.91
CA VAL A 101 3.14 -17.48 7.47
C VAL A 101 2.90 -17.05 6.02
N PRO A 102 2.64 -17.98 5.08
CA PRO A 102 2.26 -17.61 3.73
C PRO A 102 1.01 -16.72 3.77
N ALA A 103 1.17 -15.46 3.38
CA ALA A 103 0.05 -14.56 3.17
C ALA A 103 -0.16 -14.39 1.68
N GLY A 104 -1.39 -14.62 1.22
CA GLY A 104 -1.77 -14.25 -0.14
C GLY A 104 -1.83 -12.73 -0.24
N ASN A 105 -1.34 -12.18 -1.35
CA ASN A 105 -1.71 -10.84 -1.76
C ASN A 105 -3.19 -10.89 -2.17
N ASN A 106 -4.02 -10.05 -1.54
CA ASN A 106 -5.41 -9.93 -1.96
C ASN A 106 -5.51 -8.88 -3.07
N GLU A 107 -5.03 -9.23 -4.26
CA GLU A 107 -5.19 -8.42 -5.49
C GLU A 107 -6.67 -8.14 -5.79
N ARG A 108 -7.58 -8.93 -5.21
CA ARG A 108 -9.03 -8.81 -5.42
C ARG A 108 -9.65 -7.60 -4.73
N CYS A 109 -9.04 -7.06 -3.67
CA CYS A 109 -9.56 -5.87 -3.00
C CYS A 109 -9.00 -4.56 -3.56
N ASP A 110 -8.08 -4.62 -4.54
CA ASP A 110 -7.71 -3.44 -5.34
C ASP A 110 -8.67 -3.21 -6.52
N SER A 111 -9.73 -4.03 -6.61
CA SER A 111 -10.80 -3.90 -7.60
C SER A 111 -11.63 -2.62 -7.47
N SER A 112 -11.32 -1.73 -6.51
CA SER A 112 -11.94 -0.42 -6.49
C SER A 112 -11.36 0.52 -7.56
N ILE A 113 -10.12 0.35 -8.05
CA ILE A 113 -9.50 1.32 -8.97
C ILE A 113 -8.52 0.73 -10.02
N VAL A 114 -8.15 -0.55 -10.03
CA VAL A 114 -7.22 -1.09 -11.06
C VAL A 114 -7.89 -2.14 -11.96
N ASN A 115 -7.96 -1.87 -13.27
CA ASN A 115 -8.05 -2.96 -14.24
C ASN A 115 -6.69 -3.65 -14.25
N LEU A 116 -6.65 -4.98 -14.23
CA LEU A 116 -5.38 -5.70 -14.43
C LEU A 116 -5.15 -5.83 -15.94
N ASP A 117 -3.92 -5.65 -16.40
CA ASP A 117 -3.58 -6.05 -17.76
C ASP A 117 -3.65 -7.60 -17.89
N PRO A 118 -3.61 -8.17 -19.10
CA PRO A 118 -3.66 -9.63 -19.28
C PRO A 118 -2.51 -10.41 -18.60
N PHE A 119 -1.50 -9.70 -18.08
CA PHE A 119 -0.33 -10.24 -17.42
C PHE A 119 -0.36 -10.03 -15.89
N GLY A 120 -1.42 -9.42 -15.35
CA GLY A 120 -1.60 -9.19 -13.92
C GLY A 120 -0.93 -7.92 -13.39
N ASN A 121 -0.54 -6.98 -14.26
CA ASN A 121 0.01 -5.69 -13.82
C ASN A 121 -1.13 -4.71 -13.51
N GLU A 122 -0.95 -3.91 -12.46
CA GLU A 122 -1.86 -2.81 -12.09
C GLU A 122 -1.96 -1.76 -13.22
N ILE A 123 -3.18 -1.52 -13.71
CA ILE A 123 -3.49 -0.39 -14.60
C ILE A 123 -4.10 0.73 -13.75
N ALA A 124 -3.31 1.76 -13.46
CA ALA A 124 -3.76 2.95 -12.75
C ALA A 124 -4.99 3.60 -13.42
N MET A 125 -5.93 4.13 -12.62
CA MET A 125 -6.90 5.09 -13.14
C MET A 125 -6.19 6.42 -13.41
N LYS A 126 -6.57 7.07 -14.52
CA LYS A 126 -6.38 8.52 -14.63
C LYS A 126 -7.34 9.18 -13.64
#